data_AF-A0AA88Y1T8-F1
#
_entry.id   AF-A0AA88Y1T8-F1
#
_cell.length_a   1.000
_cell.length_b   1.000
_cell.length_c   1.000
_cell.angle_alpha   90.00
_cell.angle_beta   90.00
_cell.angle_gamma   90.00
#
_symmetry.space_group_name_H-M   'P 1'
#
loop_
_entity.id
_entity.type
_entity.pdbx_description
1 polymer ?
#
loop_
_entity_poly.entity_id
_entity_poly.type
_entity_poly.pdbx_seq_one_letter_code
_entity_poly.pdbx_strand_id
1 'polypeptide(L)'
;MKLIELVTHKDKEIKETLKLAAEQAEIQKTIDELKCAVDKRDADIKNLQKNLKEAETILATAIYQAKQKLTAINQASSRKISSEELIKFAHRISASNAVASPPTWAPGDQRRPYPTDVEMRHGILGKLSDLPNNNPILQSQGSYGEPMSSNRAQSTGKCNL
;
A
#
# COMPACT_ATOMS: atom_id res chain seq x y z
N MET A 1 -18.52 -91.98 -3.06
CA MET A 1 -17.86 -91.37 -1.89
C MET A 1 -16.93 -90.19 -2.22
N LYS A 2 -16.51 -89.93 -3.47
CA LYS A 2 -15.50 -88.90 -3.81
C LYS A 2 -15.99 -87.44 -3.79
N LEU A 3 -17.29 -87.23 -4.03
CA LEU A 3 -17.90 -85.89 -4.05
C LEU A 3 -18.01 -85.28 -2.65
N ILE A 4 -18.28 -86.10 -1.64
CA ILE A 4 -18.45 -85.67 -0.24
C ILE A 4 -17.12 -85.13 0.30
N GLU A 5 -16.00 -85.82 0.06
CA GLU A 5 -14.67 -85.34 0.45
C GLU A 5 -14.34 -83.99 -0.19
N LEU A 6 -14.63 -83.83 -1.48
CA LEU A 6 -14.35 -82.59 -2.22
C LEU A 6 -15.17 -81.41 -1.68
N VAL A 7 -16.44 -81.64 -1.32
CA VAL A 7 -17.30 -80.64 -0.67
C VAL A 7 -16.76 -80.28 0.71
N THR A 8 -16.34 -81.25 1.52
CA THR A 8 -15.77 -80.97 2.85
C THR A 8 -14.43 -80.22 2.78
N HIS A 9 -13.62 -80.48 1.75
CA HIS A 9 -12.36 -79.76 1.54
C HIS A 9 -12.61 -78.30 1.15
N LYS A 10 -13.54 -78.06 0.21
CA LYS A 10 -13.93 -76.70 -0.19
C LYS A 10 -14.59 -75.93 0.96
N ASP A 11 -15.38 -76.60 1.80
CA ASP A 11 -15.96 -75.99 3.00
C ASP A 11 -14.88 -75.55 4.00
N LYS A 12 -13.77 -76.30 4.13
CA LYS A 12 -12.61 -75.88 4.94
C LYS A 12 -11.89 -74.68 4.34
N GLU A 13 -11.59 -74.68 3.04
CA GLU A 13 -10.95 -73.54 2.35
C GLU A 13 -11.79 -72.26 2.48
N ILE A 14 -13.11 -72.36 2.36
CA ILE A 14 -14.02 -71.21 2.53
C ILE A 14 -14.00 -70.70 3.97
N LYS A 15 -13.96 -71.60 4.96
CA LYS A 15 -13.86 -71.19 6.38
C LYS A 15 -12.54 -70.51 6.70
N GLU A 16 -11.43 -70.96 6.11
CA GLU A 16 -10.11 -70.34 6.30
C GLU A 16 -10.05 -68.95 5.65
N THR A 17 -10.57 -68.82 4.43
CA THR A 17 -10.64 -67.52 3.74
C THR A 17 -11.58 -66.54 4.44
N LEU A 18 -12.69 -67.00 5.04
CA LEU A 18 -13.57 -66.17 5.87
C LEU A 18 -12.86 -65.62 7.12
N LYS A 19 -12.01 -66.42 7.78
CA LYS A 19 -11.24 -65.95 8.94
C LYS A 19 -10.24 -64.87 8.54
N LEU A 20 -9.49 -65.08 7.46
CA LEU A 20 -8.55 -64.08 6.94
C LEU A 20 -9.27 -62.79 6.53
N ALA A 21 -10.45 -62.89 5.90
CA ALA A 21 -11.25 -61.71 5.56
C ALA A 21 -11.71 -60.92 6.80
N ALA A 22 -12.06 -61.61 7.90
CA ALA A 22 -12.42 -60.95 9.16
C ALA A 22 -11.24 -60.22 9.79
N GLU A 23 -10.05 -60.83 9.79
CA GLU A 23 -8.81 -60.19 10.27
C GLU A 23 -8.45 -58.96 9.42
N GLN A 24 -8.56 -59.08 8.10
CA GLN A 24 -8.35 -57.97 7.17
C GLN A 24 -9.35 -56.83 7.37
N ALA A 25 -10.61 -57.14 7.71
CA ALA A 25 -11.63 -56.13 7.99
C ALA A 25 -11.30 -55.29 9.24
N GLU A 26 -10.81 -55.92 10.32
CA GLU A 26 -10.36 -55.20 11.51
C GLU A 26 -9.12 -54.34 11.23
N ILE A 27 -8.15 -54.86 10.46
CA ILE A 27 -6.99 -54.07 10.04
C ILE A 27 -7.45 -52.88 9.19
N GLN A 28 -8.37 -53.09 8.24
CA GLN A 28 -8.88 -52.02 7.39
C GLN A 28 -9.57 -50.92 8.21
N LYS A 29 -10.32 -51.29 9.25
CA LYS A 29 -10.92 -50.33 10.18
C LYS A 29 -9.87 -49.47 10.88
N THR A 30 -8.78 -50.08 11.39
CA THR A 30 -7.70 -49.31 12.03
C THR A 30 -6.98 -48.39 11.04
N ILE A 31 -6.81 -48.82 9.79
CA ILE A 31 -6.24 -48.00 8.71
C ILE A 31 -7.12 -46.78 8.44
N ASP A 32 -8.43 -46.95 8.38
CA ASP A 32 -9.35 -45.86 8.08
C ASP A 32 -9.45 -44.86 9.24
N GLU A 33 -9.38 -45.33 10.49
CA GLU A 33 -9.27 -44.47 11.67
C GLU A 33 -7.97 -43.64 11.64
N LEU A 34 -6.83 -44.26 11.31
CA LEU A 34 -5.55 -43.58 11.19
C LEU A 34 -5.54 -42.56 10.04
N LYS A 35 -6.10 -42.91 8.88
CA LYS A 35 -6.25 -41.97 7.75
C LYS A 35 -7.07 -40.75 8.16
N CYS A 36 -8.19 -40.95 8.84
CA CYS A 36 -9.02 -39.84 9.33
C CYS A 36 -8.25 -38.94 10.31
N ALA A 37 -7.42 -39.52 11.18
CA ALA A 37 -6.58 -38.76 12.10
C ALA A 37 -5.51 -37.95 11.36
N VAL A 38 -4.89 -38.52 10.32
CA VAL A 38 -3.93 -37.83 9.46
C VAL A 38 -4.60 -36.68 8.72
N ASP A 39 -5.77 -36.90 8.12
CA ASP A 39 -6.50 -35.86 7.37
C ASP A 39 -6.86 -34.65 8.26
N LYS A 40 -7.26 -34.90 9.52
CA LYS A 40 -7.52 -33.85 10.50
C LYS A 40 -6.26 -33.04 10.80
N ARG A 41 -5.13 -33.73 11.05
CA ARG A 41 -3.84 -33.09 11.35
C ARG A 41 -3.34 -32.27 10.16
N ASP A 42 -3.50 -32.78 8.94
CA ASP A 42 -3.12 -32.06 7.73
C ASP A 42 -3.97 -30.81 7.50
N ALA A 43 -5.27 -30.87 7.84
CA ALA A 43 -6.14 -29.69 7.82
C ALA A 43 -5.67 -28.63 8.84
N ASP A 44 -5.32 -29.05 10.06
CA ASP A 44 -4.80 -28.16 11.10
C ASP A 44 -3.47 -27.52 10.68
N ILE A 45 -2.54 -28.29 10.10
CA ILE A 45 -1.27 -27.80 9.59
C ILE A 45 -1.49 -26.75 8.49
N LYS A 46 -2.40 -27.01 7.55
CA LYS A 46 -2.73 -26.04 6.47
C LYS A 46 -3.31 -24.74 7.04
N ASN A 47 -4.19 -24.84 8.03
CA ASN A 47 -4.76 -23.67 8.70
C ASN A 47 -3.69 -22.87 9.44
N LEU A 48 -2.81 -23.53 10.18
CA LEU A 48 -1.69 -22.88 10.87
C LEU A 48 -0.74 -22.20 9.88
N GLN A 49 -0.39 -22.87 8.78
CA GLN A 49 0.47 -22.30 7.75
C GLN A 49 -0.14 -21.05 7.12
N LYS A 50 -1.46 -21.04 6.88
CA LYS A 50 -2.18 -19.88 6.37
C LYS A 50 -2.08 -18.70 7.35
N ASN A 51 -2.40 -18.94 8.62
CA ASN A 51 -2.35 -17.91 9.65
C ASN A 51 -0.94 -17.33 9.84
N LEU A 52 0.09 -18.17 9.76
CA LEU A 52 1.48 -17.72 9.87
C LEU A 52 1.89 -16.85 8.68
N LYS A 53 1.50 -17.21 7.44
CA LYS A 53 1.73 -16.37 6.26
C LYS A 53 1.01 -15.03 6.38
N GLU A 54 -0.23 -15.03 6.85
CA GLU A 54 -0.97 -13.79 7.08
C GLU A 54 -0.27 -12.91 8.12
N ALA A 55 0.13 -13.48 9.26
CA ALA A 55 0.87 -12.77 10.29
C ALA A 55 2.22 -12.21 9.79
N GLU A 56 2.95 -12.98 8.99
CA GLU A 56 4.20 -12.55 8.35
C GLU A 56 3.98 -11.32 7.46
N THR A 57 2.93 -11.32 6.64
CA THR A 57 2.63 -10.19 5.74
C THR A 57 2.26 -8.92 6.52
N ILE A 58 1.46 -9.06 7.58
CA ILE A 58 1.10 -7.93 8.46
C ILE A 58 2.35 -7.38 9.15
N LEU A 59 3.24 -8.26 9.65
CA LEU A 59 4.46 -7.83 10.31
C LEU A 59 5.41 -7.13 9.34
N ALA A 60 5.60 -7.66 8.13
CA ALA A 60 6.45 -7.06 7.10
C ALA A 60 5.97 -5.65 6.71
N THR A 61 4.66 -5.50 6.50
CA THR A 61 4.07 -4.19 6.18
C THR A 61 4.17 -3.21 7.35
N ALA A 62 3.92 -3.66 8.58
CA ALA A 62 4.07 -2.83 9.78
C ALA A 62 5.51 -2.35 9.97
N ILE A 63 6.51 -3.23 9.78
CA ILE A 63 7.93 -2.87 9.86
C ILE A 63 8.29 -1.84 8.79
N TYR A 64 7.81 -2.04 7.56
CA TYR A 64 8.07 -1.08 6.48
C TYR A 64 7.50 0.30 6.79
N GLN A 65 6.25 0.36 7.25
CA GLN A 65 5.60 1.62 7.67
C GLN A 65 6.32 2.26 8.87
N ALA A 66 6.74 1.46 9.86
CA ALA A 66 7.47 1.96 11.02
C ALA A 66 8.82 2.59 10.60
N LYS A 67 9.54 1.96 9.67
CA LYS A 67 10.78 2.51 9.11
C LYS A 67 10.53 3.84 8.38
N GLN A 68 9.48 3.93 7.56
CA GLN A 68 9.11 5.19 6.92
C GLN A 68 8.74 6.28 7.92
N LYS A 69 8.00 5.95 8.99
CA LYS A 69 7.68 6.91 10.05
C LYS A 69 8.94 7.39 10.76
N LEU A 70 9.89 6.50 11.04
CA LEU A 70 11.16 6.86 11.68
C LEU A 70 11.98 7.81 10.80
N THR A 71 12.06 7.58 9.49
CA THR A 71 12.74 8.50 8.58
C THR A 71 12.06 9.87 8.53
N ALA A 72 10.72 9.90 8.49
CA ALA A 72 9.95 11.15 8.55
C ALA A 72 10.17 11.91 9.87
N ILE A 73 10.20 11.21 11.01
CA ILE A 73 10.50 11.82 12.32
C ILE A 73 11.92 12.39 12.34
N ASN A 74 12.91 11.66 11.82
CA ASN A 74 14.28 12.13 11.76
C ASN A 74 14.43 13.37 10.85
N GLN A 75 13.72 13.40 9.73
CA GLN A 75 13.66 14.58 8.85
C GLN A 75 12.97 15.79 9.51
N ALA A 76 11.90 15.57 10.26
CA ALA A 76 11.23 16.63 11.01
C ALA A 76 12.10 17.13 12.19
N SER A 77 12.81 16.22 12.86
CA SER A 77 13.71 16.56 13.96
C SER A 77 14.96 17.32 13.50
N SER A 78 15.42 17.14 12.25
CA SER A 78 16.51 17.94 11.70
C SER A 78 16.05 19.35 11.27
N ARG A 79 14.77 19.52 10.94
CA ARG A 79 14.15 20.80 10.55
C ARG A 79 13.18 21.30 11.63
N LYS A 80 13.65 21.42 12.87
CA LYS A 80 12.84 21.97 13.96
C LYS A 80 12.59 23.46 13.70
N ILE A 81 11.34 23.80 13.41
CA ILE A 81 10.87 25.18 13.29
C ILE A 81 10.39 25.62 14.68
N SER A 82 10.77 26.83 15.11
CA SER A 82 10.27 27.39 16.37
C SER A 82 8.76 27.61 16.27
N SER A 83 8.01 27.20 17.29
CA SER A 83 6.57 27.47 17.37
C SER A 83 6.27 28.97 17.28
N GLU A 84 7.17 29.83 17.80
CA GLU A 84 7.04 31.27 17.71
C GLU A 84 7.16 31.79 16.28
N GLU A 85 8.09 31.25 15.49
CA GLU A 85 8.21 31.59 14.06
C GLU A 85 6.98 31.13 13.29
N LEU A 86 6.48 29.92 13.56
CA LEU A 86 5.26 29.41 12.94
C LEU A 86 4.05 30.33 13.22
N ILE A 87 3.90 30.79 14.47
CA ILE A 87 2.84 31.72 14.87
C ILE A 87 3.00 33.08 14.17
N LYS A 88 4.22 33.64 14.13
CA LYS A 88 4.49 34.91 13.43
C LYS A 88 4.20 34.81 11.94
N PHE A 89 4.62 33.73 11.29
CA PHE A 89 4.36 33.51 9.86
C PHE A 89 2.89 33.24 9.59
N ALA A 90 2.20 32.45 10.41
CA ALA A 90 0.77 32.23 10.28
C ALA A 90 -0.01 33.55 10.41
N HIS A 91 0.29 34.34 11.45
CA HIS A 91 -0.30 35.67 11.61
C HIS A 91 0.01 36.57 10.41
N ARG A 92 1.24 36.56 9.91
CA ARG A 92 1.63 37.33 8.71
C ARG A 92 0.82 36.92 7.48
N ILE A 93 0.65 35.63 7.25
CA ILE A 93 -0.13 35.09 6.12
C ILE A 93 -1.62 35.42 6.28
N SER A 94 -2.16 35.35 7.50
CA SER A 94 -3.54 35.72 7.80
C SER A 94 -3.82 37.23 7.73
N ALA A 95 -2.82 38.06 8.04
CA ALA A 95 -2.92 39.52 7.99
C ALA A 95 -2.57 40.09 6.61
N SER A 96 -1.78 39.37 5.80
CA SER A 96 -1.55 39.70 4.40
C SER A 96 -2.80 39.44 3.55
N ASN A 97 -2.83 39.99 2.33
CA ASN A 97 -3.91 39.77 1.37
C ASN A 97 -4.18 38.26 1.14
N ALA A 98 -5.34 37.93 0.58
CA ALA A 98 -5.91 36.57 0.59
C ALA A 98 -4.91 35.45 0.27
N VAL A 99 -4.92 34.36 1.04
CA VAL A 99 -4.00 33.22 0.84
C VAL A 99 -4.28 32.46 -0.48
N ALA A 100 -5.52 32.55 -0.97
CA ALA A 100 -5.98 31.98 -2.22
C ALA A 100 -7.06 32.88 -2.84
N SER A 101 -7.24 32.82 -4.16
CA SER A 101 -8.26 33.62 -4.86
C SER A 101 -9.64 33.15 -4.44
N PRO A 102 -10.49 33.99 -3.82
CA PRO A 102 -11.88 33.62 -3.57
C PRO A 102 -12.57 33.20 -4.88
N PRO A 103 -13.53 32.26 -4.85
CA PRO A 103 -14.28 31.84 -6.05
C PRO A 103 -15.03 32.99 -6.74
N THR A 104 -15.30 34.08 -6.02
CA THR A 104 -15.97 35.30 -6.49
C THR A 104 -15.00 36.45 -6.76
N TRP A 105 -13.68 36.19 -6.80
CA TRP A 105 -12.69 37.23 -7.03
C TRP A 105 -12.87 37.84 -8.42
N ALA A 106 -12.93 39.17 -8.47
CA ALA A 106 -13.05 39.95 -9.68
C ALA A 106 -11.96 41.04 -9.74
N PRO A 107 -11.58 41.53 -10.93
CA PRO A 107 -10.70 42.67 -11.06
C PRO A 107 -11.24 43.88 -10.27
N GLY A 108 -10.50 44.30 -9.23
CA GLY A 108 -10.92 45.36 -8.29
C GLY A 108 -11.15 44.88 -6.85
N ASP A 109 -11.23 43.56 -6.61
CA ASP A 109 -11.30 42.99 -5.27
C ASP A 109 -9.94 43.08 -4.54
N GLN A 110 -9.96 43.66 -3.35
CA GLN A 110 -8.79 43.83 -2.49
C GLN A 110 -8.25 42.49 -1.95
N ARG A 111 -9.08 41.45 -1.91
CA ARG A 111 -8.73 40.08 -1.47
C ARG A 111 -8.07 39.28 -2.60
N ARG A 112 -7.05 39.85 -3.24
CA ARG A 112 -6.26 39.17 -4.27
C ARG A 112 -5.12 38.35 -3.64
N PRO A 113 -4.80 37.16 -4.17
CA PRO A 113 -3.75 36.31 -3.62
C PRO A 113 -2.35 36.55 -4.20
N TYR A 114 -2.22 37.51 -5.10
CA TYR A 114 -0.97 37.81 -5.78
C TYR A 114 -0.66 39.31 -5.73
N PRO A 115 0.62 39.70 -5.83
CA PRO A 115 1.03 41.11 -5.87
C PRO A 115 0.53 41.83 -7.13
N THR A 116 0.10 43.09 -7.02
CA THR A 116 -0.25 43.93 -8.19
C THR A 116 1.02 44.36 -8.94
N ASP A 117 0.90 44.68 -10.23
CA ASP A 117 2.00 45.23 -11.03
C ASP A 117 2.68 46.44 -10.40
N VAL A 118 1.91 47.29 -9.73
CA VAL A 118 2.43 48.42 -8.96
C VAL A 118 3.27 47.93 -7.78
N GLU A 119 2.79 46.95 -7.00
CA GLU A 119 3.56 46.37 -5.87
C GLU A 119 4.83 45.66 -6.34
N MET A 120 4.78 44.98 -7.50
CA MET A 120 5.93 44.35 -8.13
C MET A 120 6.96 45.38 -8.60
N ARG A 121 6.52 46.48 -9.24
CA ARG A 121 7.40 47.59 -9.67
C ARG A 121 8.06 48.29 -8.49
N HIS A 122 7.37 48.44 -7.37
CA HIS A 122 7.95 49.00 -6.15
C HIS A 122 8.90 48.03 -5.41
N GLY A 123 8.98 46.77 -5.85
CA GLY A 123 9.90 45.77 -5.31
C GLY A 123 11.36 46.04 -5.65
N ILE A 124 12.27 45.27 -5.02
CA ILE A 124 13.72 45.38 -5.24
C ILE A 124 14.06 45.17 -6.72
N LEU A 125 13.42 44.20 -7.38
CA LEU A 125 13.65 43.91 -8.79
C LEU A 125 13.25 45.07 -9.71
N GLY A 126 12.14 45.76 -9.43
CA GLY A 126 11.72 46.93 -10.21
C GLY A 126 12.62 48.15 -10.00
N LYS A 127 13.09 48.36 -8.77
CA LYS A 127 14.08 49.42 -8.47
C LYS A 127 15.41 49.19 -9.19
N LEU A 128 15.86 47.92 -9.27
CA LEU A 128 17.10 47.55 -9.95
C LEU A 128 17.03 47.79 -11.47
N SER A 129 15.85 47.67 -12.09
CA SER A 129 15.66 47.99 -13.50
C SER A 129 15.68 49.50 -13.81
N ASP A 130 15.45 50.36 -12.81
CA ASP A 130 15.43 51.82 -12.97
C ASP A 130 16.81 52.48 -12.72
N LEU A 131 17.84 51.71 -12.30
CA LEU A 131 19.20 52.23 -12.22
C LEU A 131 19.80 52.39 -13.63
N PRO A 132 20.59 53.45 -13.90
CA PRO A 132 21.31 53.58 -15.15
C PRO A 132 22.24 52.37 -15.31
N ASN A 133 21.96 51.59 -16.34
CA ASN A 133 22.54 50.30 -16.66
C ASN A 133 24.06 50.42 -16.91
N ASN A 134 24.87 50.30 -15.87
CA ASN A 134 26.31 50.11 -15.98
C ASN A 134 26.82 49.02 -15.03
N ASN A 135 26.27 47.80 -15.16
CA ASN A 135 26.95 46.60 -14.66
C ASN A 135 26.60 45.37 -15.55
N PRO A 136 27.58 44.66 -16.15
CA PRO A 136 27.34 43.63 -17.14
C PRO A 136 27.15 42.23 -16.51
N ILE A 137 26.34 42.09 -15.45
CA ILE A 137 26.21 40.81 -14.71
C ILE A 137 24.86 40.11 -14.84
N LEU A 138 23.93 40.63 -15.65
CA LEU A 138 22.68 39.93 -15.93
C LEU A 138 22.40 39.79 -17.43
N GLN A 139 23.38 39.28 -18.16
CA GLN A 139 23.15 38.58 -19.43
C GLN A 139 23.51 37.11 -19.25
N SER A 140 22.68 36.35 -18.54
CA SER A 140 22.68 34.90 -18.74
C SER A 140 21.29 34.32 -18.53
N GLN A 141 20.73 33.86 -19.64
CA GLN A 141 19.77 32.76 -19.76
C GLN A 141 18.34 33.01 -19.27
N GLY A 142 17.57 33.70 -20.10
CA GLY A 142 16.17 33.35 -20.31
C GLY A 142 16.07 32.10 -21.18
N SER A 143 16.39 30.93 -20.61
CA SER A 143 15.90 29.66 -21.15
C SER A 143 14.56 29.42 -20.48
N TYR A 144 13.47 29.70 -21.19
CA TYR A 144 12.14 29.28 -20.77
C TYR A 144 12.17 27.76 -20.69
N GLY A 145 12.22 27.23 -19.47
CA GLY A 145 12.04 25.82 -19.21
C GLY A 145 10.72 25.38 -19.84
N GLU A 146 10.79 24.30 -20.60
CA GLU A 146 9.65 23.62 -21.21
C GLU A 146 8.51 23.45 -20.19
N PRO A 147 7.24 23.60 -20.60
CA PRO A 147 6.14 23.23 -19.74
C PRO A 147 6.25 21.74 -19.44
N MET A 148 6.40 21.40 -18.15
CA MET A 148 6.29 20.03 -17.66
C MET A 148 4.99 19.43 -18.18
N SER A 149 5.12 18.48 -19.10
CA SER A 149 4.01 17.71 -19.64
C SER A 149 3.42 16.88 -18.51
N SER A 150 2.29 17.34 -17.95
CA SER A 150 1.53 16.63 -16.94
C SER A 150 0.89 15.40 -17.58
N ASN A 151 1.61 14.28 -17.63
CA ASN A 151 1.04 12.95 -17.83
C ASN A 151 0.15 12.59 -16.63
N ARG A 152 -1.06 13.16 -16.62
CA ARG A 152 -2.17 12.67 -15.82
C ARG A 152 -3.03 11.81 -16.74
N ALA A 153 -2.70 10.52 -16.80
CA ALA A 153 -3.58 9.51 -17.36
C ALA A 153 -4.91 9.54 -16.59
N GLN A 154 -5.90 10.22 -17.16
CA GLN A 154 -7.29 10.10 -16.74
C GLN A 154 -7.84 8.84 -17.42
N SER A 155 -7.94 7.75 -16.67
CA SER A 155 -8.77 6.61 -17.07
C SER A 155 -10.24 7.04 -17.03
N THR A 156 -10.76 7.57 -18.13
CA THR A 156 -12.21 7.65 -18.35
C THR A 156 -12.64 6.39 -19.07
N GLY A 157 -13.07 5.40 -18.30
CA GLY A 157 -13.84 4.27 -18.81
C GLY A 157 -15.16 4.80 -19.37
N LYS A 158 -15.26 4.89 -20.70
CA LYS A 158 -16.54 4.98 -21.39
C LYS A 158 -17.12 3.57 -21.46
N CYS A 159 -18.09 3.28 -20.61
CA CYS A 159 -19.11 2.28 -20.92
C CYS A 159 -19.98 2.86 -22.04
N ASN A 160 -19.91 2.27 -23.22
CA ASN A 160 -20.92 2.47 -24.26
C ASN A 160 -21.99 1.39 -24.11
N LEU A 161 -23.23 1.84 -24.30
CA LEU A 161 -24.42 1.05 -24.61
C LEU A 161 -24.18 0.09 -25.78
#